data_AF-A0A817GGM5-F1
#
_entry.id   AF-A0A817GGM5-F1
#
_cell.length_a   1.000
_cell.length_b   1.000
_cell.length_c   1.000
_cell.angle_alpha   90.00
_cell.angle_beta   90.00
_cell.angle_gamma   90.00
#
_symmetry.space_group_name_H-M   'P 1'
#
loop_
_entity.id
_entity.type
_entity.pdbx_description
1 polymer ?
#
loop_
_entity_poly.entity_id
_entity_poly.type
_entity_poly.pdbx_seq_one_letter_code
_entity_poly.pdbx_strand_id
1 'polypeptide(L)'
;MQTSLLSSQSITVNLDSPYKISTEQLHVLPTSNISISFRFLRPGDQSEVKSLCCDWFPIEYPDLWYDDIVHDPKYFALAACETNTQRIIGLVVADILPLGSCNREDQQILHKSFSLTTSVCYILILGVEKEYRRQGLAGILLQHLLNALYERATCKAVYLHVLFSNKQAIKFYQSKQFQYRVHLPHYYCIKGDNFDGYCFALYINGGYPPFTLGDFVSNWWTYLIGTNPCRLIQTLGNIVANRFIFTDNHQRTSSYKQISRII
;
A
#
# COMPACT_ATOMS: atom_id res chain seq x y z
N MET A 1 -21.75 40.02 -13.43
CA MET A 1 -20.37 39.72 -13.00
C MET A 1 -20.40 38.37 -12.28
N GLN A 2 -19.94 37.33 -12.97
CA GLN A 2 -19.85 35.95 -12.45
C GLN A 2 -18.76 35.86 -11.39
N THR A 3 -19.07 35.26 -10.24
CA THR A 3 -18.07 34.72 -9.31
C THR A 3 -18.10 33.20 -9.40
N SER A 4 -16.92 32.65 -9.64
CA SER A 4 -16.60 31.30 -10.08
C SER A 4 -16.83 30.21 -9.02
N LEU A 5 -17.47 29.13 -9.44
CA LEU A 5 -17.50 27.84 -8.75
C LEU A 5 -16.09 27.24 -8.71
N LEU A 6 -15.61 26.90 -7.51
CA LEU A 6 -14.40 26.10 -7.29
C LEU A 6 -14.61 24.70 -7.85
N SER A 7 -13.84 24.33 -8.87
CA SER A 7 -13.85 22.98 -9.43
C SER A 7 -13.08 22.03 -8.51
N SER A 8 -13.76 20.99 -8.03
CA SER A 8 -13.14 19.83 -7.42
C SER A 8 -12.33 19.11 -8.50
N GLN A 9 -11.01 19.26 -8.49
CA GLN A 9 -10.14 18.51 -9.40
C GLN A 9 -10.02 17.07 -8.93
N SER A 10 -10.84 16.18 -9.50
CA SER A 10 -10.56 14.75 -9.53
C SER A 10 -9.26 14.54 -10.29
N ILE A 11 -8.22 14.01 -9.63
CA ILE A 11 -6.98 13.59 -10.28
C ILE A 11 -7.32 12.34 -11.09
N THR A 12 -7.60 12.51 -12.37
CA THR A 12 -7.83 11.43 -13.32
C THR A 12 -6.54 10.62 -13.47
N VAL A 13 -6.59 9.33 -13.19
CA VAL A 13 -5.47 8.40 -13.39
C VAL A 13 -5.31 8.21 -14.89
N ASN A 14 -4.32 8.89 -15.48
CA ASN A 14 -3.98 8.68 -16.88
C ASN A 14 -3.12 7.41 -16.99
N LEU A 15 -3.76 6.28 -17.25
CA LEU A 15 -3.12 5.00 -17.54
C LEU A 15 -2.70 4.87 -19.03
N ASP A 16 -2.82 5.93 -19.85
CA ASP A 16 -2.58 5.85 -21.31
C ASP A 16 -1.09 5.80 -21.72
N SER A 17 -0.17 5.63 -20.77
CA SER A 17 1.17 5.17 -21.13
C SER A 17 1.09 3.67 -21.45
N PRO A 18 1.52 3.20 -22.63
CA PRO A 18 1.37 1.81 -23.01
C PRO A 18 2.25 1.00 -22.07
N TYR A 19 1.62 0.44 -21.04
CA TYR A 19 2.21 -0.58 -20.18
C TYR A 19 2.57 -1.75 -21.10
N LYS A 20 3.79 -1.71 -21.65
CA LYS A 20 4.50 -2.91 -22.06
C LYS A 20 4.89 -3.63 -20.77
N ILE A 21 3.88 -4.18 -20.08
CA ILE A 21 4.09 -5.51 -19.51
C ILE A 21 4.49 -6.32 -20.73
N SER A 22 5.74 -6.71 -20.84
CA SER A 22 6.14 -7.71 -21.82
C SER A 22 5.25 -8.92 -21.56
N THR A 23 4.22 -9.07 -22.38
CA THR A 23 3.07 -9.97 -22.23
C THR A 23 3.43 -11.45 -22.35
N GLU A 24 4.70 -11.81 -22.13
CA GLU A 24 5.24 -13.16 -22.34
C GLU A 24 6.30 -13.57 -21.30
N GLN A 25 6.28 -13.04 -20.07
CA GLN A 25 7.02 -13.71 -18.99
C GLN A 25 6.19 -14.89 -18.48
N LEU A 26 6.23 -15.99 -19.23
CA LEU A 26 5.69 -17.28 -18.82
C LEU A 26 6.40 -17.68 -17.52
N HIS A 27 5.69 -17.67 -16.39
CA HIS A 27 6.25 -18.15 -15.14
C HIS A 27 5.79 -19.59 -14.93
N VAL A 28 6.74 -20.53 -14.98
CA VAL A 28 6.48 -21.93 -14.66
C VAL A 28 6.70 -22.10 -13.17
N LEU A 29 5.64 -22.51 -12.47
CA LEU A 29 5.79 -22.80 -11.05
C LEU A 29 6.59 -24.09 -10.82
N PRO A 30 7.49 -24.12 -9.81
CA PRO A 30 8.44 -25.22 -9.63
C PRO A 30 7.83 -26.61 -9.45
N THR A 31 6.58 -26.67 -8.97
CA THR A 31 5.97 -27.92 -8.49
C THR A 31 4.80 -28.42 -9.32
N SER A 32 4.30 -27.67 -10.31
CA SER A 32 3.04 -28.02 -10.99
C SER A 32 3.09 -28.10 -12.52
N ASN A 33 4.19 -27.75 -13.20
CA ASN A 33 4.22 -27.60 -14.68
C ASN A 33 3.11 -26.69 -15.24
N ILE A 34 2.49 -25.87 -14.38
CA ILE A 34 1.44 -24.92 -14.76
C ILE A 34 2.12 -23.64 -15.22
N SER A 35 1.82 -23.22 -16.44
CA SER A 35 2.23 -21.94 -16.98
C SER A 35 1.31 -20.83 -16.49
N ILE A 36 1.89 -19.81 -15.88
CA ILE A 36 1.17 -18.65 -15.38
C ILE A 36 1.39 -17.46 -16.32
N SER A 37 0.30 -16.75 -16.58
CA SER A 37 0.27 -15.46 -17.24
C SER A 37 -0.25 -14.39 -16.28
N PHE A 38 0.07 -13.12 -16.54
CA PHE A 38 -0.40 -12.00 -15.73
C PHE A 38 -1.22 -11.05 -16.60
N ARG A 39 -2.39 -10.64 -16.11
CA ARG A 39 -3.27 -9.69 -16.79
C ARG A 39 -3.98 -8.81 -15.77
N PHE A 40 -4.31 -7.58 -16.16
CA PHE A 40 -5.22 -6.76 -15.36
C PHE A 40 -6.62 -7.39 -15.31
N LEU A 41 -7.34 -7.12 -14.23
CA LEU A 41 -8.75 -7.45 -14.12
C LEU A 41 -9.56 -6.74 -15.21
N ARG A 42 -10.66 -7.37 -15.60
CA ARG A 42 -11.53 -6.92 -16.68
C ARG A 42 -13.00 -7.06 -16.24
N PRO A 43 -13.92 -6.30 -16.85
CA PRO A 43 -15.35 -6.57 -16.70
C PRO A 43 -15.64 -8.03 -17.05
N GLY A 44 -16.26 -8.75 -16.12
CA GLY A 44 -16.48 -10.21 -16.18
C GLY A 44 -15.78 -10.98 -15.06
N ASP A 45 -14.68 -10.45 -14.49
CA ASP A 45 -13.92 -11.13 -13.42
C ASP A 45 -14.57 -11.00 -12.03
N GLN A 46 -15.61 -10.17 -11.85
CA GLN A 46 -16.11 -9.80 -10.51
C GLN A 46 -16.57 -11.01 -9.68
N SER A 47 -17.29 -11.93 -10.29
CA SER A 47 -17.83 -13.12 -9.60
C SER A 47 -16.72 -14.06 -9.15
N GLU A 48 -15.71 -14.28 -10.01
CA GLU A 48 -14.54 -15.08 -9.69
C GLU A 48 -13.71 -14.42 -8.58
N VAL A 49 -13.43 -13.13 -8.69
CA VAL A 49 -12.68 -12.38 -7.66
C VAL A 49 -13.42 -12.39 -6.33
N LYS A 50 -14.76 -12.20 -6.34
CA LYS A 50 -15.59 -12.29 -5.14
C LYS A 50 -15.49 -13.67 -4.49
N SER A 51 -15.64 -14.74 -5.28
CA SER A 51 -15.49 -16.13 -4.78
C SER A 51 -14.12 -16.35 -4.14
N LEU A 52 -13.04 -15.97 -4.83
CA LEU A 52 -11.69 -16.13 -4.31
C LEU A 52 -11.46 -15.32 -3.04
N CYS A 53 -12.01 -14.10 -2.95
CA CYS A 53 -11.91 -13.30 -1.74
C CYS A 53 -12.63 -13.93 -0.55
N CYS A 54 -13.82 -14.51 -0.75
CA CYS A 54 -14.55 -15.23 0.29
C CYS A 54 -13.77 -16.45 0.80
N ASP A 55 -13.03 -17.11 -0.08
CA ASP A 55 -12.20 -18.27 0.29
C ASP A 55 -10.90 -17.87 1.00
N TRP A 56 -10.29 -16.76 0.58
CA TRP A 56 -8.98 -16.33 1.06
C TRP A 56 -9.07 -15.51 2.34
N PHE A 57 -10.13 -14.73 2.51
CA PHE A 57 -10.28 -13.75 3.57
C PHE A 57 -11.55 -14.01 4.39
N PRO A 58 -11.49 -14.01 5.72
CA PRO A 58 -12.66 -14.12 6.59
C PRO A 58 -13.54 -12.86 6.60
N ILE A 59 -13.33 -11.93 5.66
CA ILE A 59 -14.00 -10.64 5.60
C ILE A 59 -14.67 -10.47 4.24
N GLU A 60 -15.91 -10.00 4.26
CA GLU A 60 -16.70 -9.73 3.07
C GLU A 60 -16.58 -8.27 2.64
N TYR A 61 -16.45 -8.05 1.33
CA TYR A 61 -16.49 -6.73 0.71
C TYR A 61 -17.88 -6.49 0.11
N PRO A 62 -18.35 -5.23 0.03
CA PRO A 62 -19.60 -4.92 -0.65
C PRO A 62 -19.52 -5.25 -2.15
N ASP A 63 -20.64 -5.65 -2.75
CA ASP A 63 -20.69 -6.02 -4.17
C ASP A 63 -20.23 -4.90 -5.10
N LEU A 64 -20.62 -3.65 -4.79
CA LEU A 64 -20.20 -2.46 -5.54
C LEU A 64 -18.67 -2.31 -5.59
N TRP A 65 -17.96 -2.74 -4.53
CA TRP A 65 -16.50 -2.65 -4.50
C TRP A 65 -15.85 -3.60 -5.51
N TYR A 66 -16.43 -4.78 -5.74
CA TYR A 66 -15.95 -5.70 -6.79
C TYR A 66 -16.18 -5.16 -8.19
N ASP A 67 -17.26 -4.40 -8.40
CA ASP A 67 -17.48 -3.68 -9.66
C ASP A 67 -16.45 -2.55 -9.84
N ASP A 68 -16.15 -1.78 -8.79
CA ASP A 68 -15.18 -0.69 -8.85
C ASP A 68 -13.79 -1.18 -9.29
N ILE A 69 -13.28 -2.28 -8.74
CA ILE A 69 -11.90 -2.76 -9.02
C ILE A 69 -11.69 -3.30 -10.43
N VAL A 70 -12.76 -3.63 -11.17
CA VAL A 70 -12.66 -4.11 -12.56
C VAL A 70 -12.97 -3.03 -13.59
N HIS A 71 -13.59 -1.92 -13.19
CA HIS A 71 -13.97 -0.82 -14.09
C HIS A 71 -13.13 0.44 -13.88
N ASP A 72 -12.76 0.76 -12.65
CA ASP A 72 -12.08 2.02 -12.33
C ASP A 72 -10.55 1.89 -12.57
N PRO A 73 -10.00 2.62 -13.56
CA PRO A 73 -8.58 2.56 -13.89
C PRO A 73 -7.69 3.14 -12.79
N LYS A 74 -8.24 3.73 -11.72
CA LYS A 74 -7.41 4.18 -10.59
C LYS A 74 -6.73 3.02 -9.86
N TYR A 75 -7.37 1.84 -9.87
CA TYR A 75 -6.83 0.67 -9.20
C TYR A 75 -5.74 0.00 -10.04
N PHE A 76 -4.64 -0.35 -9.38
CA PHE A 76 -3.72 -1.36 -9.90
C PHE A 76 -4.27 -2.74 -9.53
N ALA A 77 -5.02 -3.37 -10.43
CA ALA A 77 -5.67 -4.66 -10.20
C ALA A 77 -5.12 -5.74 -11.13
N LEU A 78 -4.07 -6.45 -10.70
CA LEU A 78 -3.35 -7.45 -11.50
C LEU A 78 -3.62 -8.86 -10.99
N ALA A 79 -4.10 -9.73 -11.89
CA ALA A 79 -4.32 -11.14 -11.66
C ALA A 79 -3.15 -11.98 -12.21
N ALA A 80 -2.84 -13.06 -11.49
CA ALA A 80 -2.11 -14.21 -12.00
C ALA A 80 -3.12 -15.27 -12.46
N CYS A 81 -3.03 -15.66 -13.73
CA CYS A 81 -3.96 -16.57 -14.37
C CYS A 81 -3.23 -17.81 -14.89
N GLU A 82 -3.86 -18.97 -14.75
CA GLU A 82 -3.42 -20.17 -15.45
C GLU A 82 -3.59 -19.97 -16.97
N THR A 83 -2.55 -20.28 -17.75
CA THR A 83 -2.53 -19.96 -19.19
C THR A 83 -3.62 -20.70 -19.96
N ASN A 84 -3.90 -21.96 -19.61
CA ASN A 84 -4.83 -22.81 -20.35
C ASN A 84 -6.30 -22.48 -20.05
N THR A 85 -6.64 -22.29 -18.78
CA THR A 85 -8.03 -22.07 -18.35
C THR A 85 -8.39 -20.60 -18.19
N GLN A 86 -7.40 -19.71 -18.18
CA GLN A 86 -7.53 -18.29 -17.85
C GLN A 86 -8.10 -18.02 -16.44
N ARG A 87 -8.18 -19.05 -15.60
CA ARG A 87 -8.63 -18.98 -14.21
C ARG A 87 -7.67 -18.16 -13.37
N ILE A 88 -8.18 -17.29 -12.51
CA ILE A 88 -7.42 -16.49 -11.57
C ILE A 88 -6.98 -17.38 -10.39
N ILE A 89 -5.67 -17.44 -10.16
CA ILE A 89 -5.03 -18.21 -9.09
C ILE A 89 -4.28 -17.32 -8.09
N GLY A 90 -4.14 -16.03 -8.40
CA GLY A 90 -3.60 -15.03 -7.50
C GLY A 90 -3.97 -13.63 -7.94
N LEU A 91 -3.99 -12.69 -7.00
CA LEU A 91 -4.47 -11.33 -7.24
C LEU A 91 -3.71 -10.33 -6.37
N VAL A 92 -3.35 -9.19 -6.96
CA VAL A 92 -3.00 -7.97 -6.22
C VAL A 92 -3.90 -6.84 -6.67
N VAL A 93 -4.55 -6.17 -5.72
CA VAL A 93 -5.32 -4.95 -5.96
C VAL A 93 -4.76 -3.86 -5.05
N ALA A 94 -4.41 -2.72 -5.62
CA ALA A 94 -3.90 -1.57 -4.89
C ALA A 94 -4.52 -0.25 -5.39
N ASP A 95 -4.65 0.72 -4.50
CA ASP A 95 -5.11 2.07 -4.81
C ASP A 95 -3.99 3.07 -4.56
N ILE A 96 -3.77 3.99 -5.51
CA ILE A 96 -2.73 5.00 -5.42
C ILE A 96 -3.42 6.34 -5.19
N LEU A 97 -3.35 6.79 -3.95
CA LEU A 97 -4.13 7.91 -3.43
C LEU A 97 -3.23 8.95 -2.74
N PRO A 98 -3.66 10.22 -2.67
CA PRO A 98 -3.01 11.21 -1.84
C PRO A 98 -3.03 10.80 -0.36
N LEU A 99 -1.96 11.12 0.38
CA LEU A 99 -1.84 10.84 1.82
C LEU A 99 -3.03 11.40 2.63
N GLY A 100 -3.53 12.59 2.27
CA GLY A 100 -4.69 13.22 2.91
C GLY A 100 -6.02 12.48 2.70
N SER A 101 -6.08 11.60 1.69
CA SER A 101 -7.24 10.74 1.43
C SER A 101 -7.19 9.42 2.21
N CYS A 102 -6.06 9.08 2.84
CA CYS A 102 -5.96 7.93 3.72
C CYS A 102 -6.79 8.12 5.00
N ASN A 103 -7.12 7.02 5.67
CA ASN A 103 -7.71 7.08 7.00
C ASN A 103 -6.80 7.84 7.96
N ARG A 104 -7.38 8.46 8.99
CA ARG A 104 -6.65 9.34 9.92
C ARG A 104 -5.48 8.62 10.60
N GLU A 105 -5.69 7.37 10.97
CA GLU A 105 -4.69 6.47 11.56
C GLU A 105 -3.50 6.17 10.63
N ASP A 106 -3.70 6.28 9.32
CA ASP A 106 -2.70 5.97 8.29
C ASP A 106 -1.99 7.22 7.76
N GLN A 107 -2.48 8.42 8.04
CA GLN A 107 -1.83 9.68 7.61
C GLN A 107 -0.44 9.89 8.24
N GLN A 108 -0.13 9.14 9.29
CA GLN A 108 1.18 9.15 9.97
C GLN A 108 2.17 8.11 9.43
N ILE A 109 1.86 7.40 8.32
CA ILE A 109 2.82 6.48 7.71
C ILE A 109 4.06 7.21 7.21
N LEU A 110 3.94 8.45 6.72
CA LEU A 110 5.05 9.27 6.25
C LEU A 110 5.42 10.35 7.27
N HIS A 111 6.67 10.80 7.24
CA HIS A 111 7.12 11.94 8.03
C HIS A 111 6.32 13.22 7.70
N LYS A 112 6.13 14.10 8.69
CA LYS A 112 5.32 15.33 8.57
C LYS A 112 5.83 16.36 7.56
N SER A 113 7.04 16.18 7.04
CA SER A 113 7.58 17.01 5.96
C SER A 113 6.96 16.72 4.60
N PHE A 114 6.31 15.57 4.44
CA PHE A 114 5.56 15.25 3.21
C PHE A 114 4.20 15.93 3.25
N SER A 115 3.81 16.55 2.13
CA SER A 115 2.49 17.16 1.96
C SER A 115 1.38 16.09 2.00
N LEU A 116 0.17 16.47 2.41
CA LEU A 116 -1.02 15.61 2.29
C LEU A 116 -1.39 15.26 0.84
N THR A 117 -0.87 16.02 -0.13
CA THR A 117 -1.01 15.70 -1.57
C THR A 117 -0.02 14.64 -2.05
N THR A 118 0.94 14.22 -1.21
CA THR A 118 1.94 13.19 -1.53
C THR A 118 1.25 11.86 -1.81
N SER A 119 1.55 11.21 -2.92
CA SER A 119 0.95 9.92 -3.26
C SER A 119 1.52 8.79 -2.39
N VAL A 120 0.63 7.89 -1.99
CA VAL A 120 0.94 6.62 -1.35
C VAL A 120 0.14 5.52 -2.03
N CYS A 121 0.61 4.28 -1.93
CA CYS A 121 -0.07 3.12 -2.47
C CYS A 121 -0.61 2.27 -1.33
N TYR A 122 -1.92 2.07 -1.29
CA TYR A 122 -2.57 1.18 -0.36
C TYR A 122 -2.86 -0.15 -1.04
N ILE A 123 -2.31 -1.25 -0.52
CA ILE A 123 -2.67 -2.58 -1.02
C ILE A 123 -4.02 -2.94 -0.40
N LEU A 124 -5.04 -3.22 -1.23
CA LEU A 124 -6.38 -3.66 -0.83
C LEU A 124 -6.49 -5.18 -0.79
N ILE A 125 -5.86 -5.87 -1.74
CA ILE A 125 -5.84 -7.33 -1.81
C ILE A 125 -4.44 -7.77 -2.19
N LEU A 126 -3.93 -8.79 -1.50
CA LEU A 126 -2.87 -9.65 -2.00
C LEU A 126 -3.19 -11.09 -1.59
N GLY A 127 -3.58 -11.90 -2.56
CA GLY A 127 -4.04 -13.27 -2.31
C GLY A 127 -3.55 -14.24 -3.36
N VAL A 128 -3.37 -15.50 -2.94
CA VAL A 128 -3.01 -16.62 -3.80
C VAL A 128 -3.80 -17.84 -3.33
N GLU A 129 -4.34 -18.58 -4.29
CA GLU A 129 -5.06 -19.83 -4.05
C GLU A 129 -4.16 -20.85 -3.34
N LYS A 130 -4.73 -21.63 -2.42
CA LYS A 130 -3.99 -22.40 -1.40
C LYS A 130 -2.96 -23.34 -2.02
N GLU A 131 -3.32 -23.99 -3.12
CA GLU A 131 -2.54 -24.95 -3.89
C GLU A 131 -1.31 -24.31 -4.55
N TYR A 132 -1.37 -22.99 -4.81
CA TYR A 132 -0.31 -22.21 -5.46
C TYR A 132 0.54 -21.40 -4.46
N ARG A 133 0.23 -21.46 -3.16
CA ARG A 133 1.00 -20.78 -2.11
C ARG A 133 2.39 -21.39 -1.96
N ARG A 134 3.31 -20.60 -1.39
CA ARG A 134 4.71 -20.99 -1.10
C ARG A 134 5.56 -21.27 -2.34
N GLN A 135 5.06 -20.95 -3.54
CA GLN A 135 5.77 -21.08 -4.82
C GLN A 135 6.26 -19.72 -5.37
N GLY A 136 6.26 -18.67 -4.54
CA GLY A 136 6.74 -17.34 -4.91
C GLY A 136 5.73 -16.39 -5.56
N LEU A 137 4.55 -16.90 -5.96
CA LEU A 137 3.57 -16.14 -6.76
C LEU A 137 3.13 -14.80 -6.12
N ALA A 138 2.85 -14.76 -4.82
CA ALA A 138 2.52 -13.51 -4.11
C ALA A 138 3.67 -12.49 -4.16
N GLY A 139 4.91 -12.97 -4.12
CA GLY A 139 6.09 -12.13 -4.27
C GLY A 139 6.23 -11.55 -5.67
N ILE A 140 5.86 -12.31 -6.70
CA ILE A 140 5.86 -11.86 -8.09
C ILE A 140 4.78 -10.80 -8.32
N LEU A 141 3.55 -11.04 -7.85
CA LEU A 141 2.46 -10.06 -7.89
C LEU A 141 2.85 -8.74 -7.21
N LEU A 142 3.42 -8.82 -6.00
CA LEU A 142 3.94 -7.65 -5.30
C LEU A 142 5.04 -6.95 -6.09
N GLN A 143 5.95 -7.70 -6.75
CA GLN A 143 7.01 -7.11 -7.55
C GLN A 143 6.47 -6.34 -8.76
N HIS A 144 5.44 -6.84 -9.44
CA HIS A 144 4.78 -6.11 -10.53
C HIS A 144 4.20 -4.78 -10.05
N LEU A 145 3.53 -4.78 -8.89
CA LEU A 145 3.06 -3.54 -8.26
C LEU A 145 4.23 -2.59 -7.96
N LEU A 146 5.27 -3.06 -7.28
CA LEU A 146 6.41 -2.22 -6.91
C LEU A 146 7.13 -1.63 -8.13
N ASN A 147 7.31 -2.40 -9.20
CA ASN A 147 7.91 -1.90 -10.45
C ASN A 147 7.10 -0.72 -11.02
N ALA A 148 5.76 -0.85 -11.08
CA ALA A 148 4.89 0.23 -11.54
C ALA A 148 4.95 1.47 -10.63
N LEU A 149 5.25 1.29 -9.33
CA LEU A 149 5.37 2.40 -8.37
C LEU A 149 6.76 3.06 -8.37
N TYR A 150 7.83 2.32 -8.65
CA TYR A 150 9.18 2.90 -8.76
C TYR A 150 9.30 3.86 -9.95
N GLU A 151 8.57 3.62 -11.03
CA GLU A 151 8.46 4.56 -12.15
C GLU A 151 7.67 5.83 -11.78
N ARG A 152 6.84 5.77 -10.73
CA ARG A 152 6.04 6.90 -10.23
C ARG A 152 6.75 7.60 -9.07
N ALA A 153 7.69 8.50 -9.40
CA ALA A 153 8.52 9.23 -8.43
C ALA A 153 7.73 9.99 -7.34
N THR A 154 6.45 10.30 -7.55
CA THR A 154 5.57 10.97 -6.58
C THR A 154 5.07 10.05 -5.47
N CYS A 155 5.02 8.73 -5.70
CA CYS A 155 4.60 7.75 -4.69
C CYS A 155 5.73 7.50 -3.69
N LYS A 156 5.48 7.72 -2.40
CA LYS A 156 6.54 7.68 -1.36
C LYS A 156 6.45 6.49 -0.41
N ALA A 157 5.31 5.80 -0.36
CA ALA A 157 5.16 4.63 0.48
C ALA A 157 4.12 3.67 -0.10
N VAL A 158 4.29 2.39 0.20
CA VAL A 158 3.32 1.32 0.01
C VAL A 158 2.92 0.83 1.38
N TYR A 159 1.63 0.78 1.70
CA TYR A 159 1.15 0.34 3.01
C TYR A 159 -0.03 -0.61 2.91
N LEU A 160 -0.27 -1.35 3.98
CA LEU A 160 -1.34 -2.34 4.08
C LEU A 160 -1.70 -2.61 5.54
N HIS A 161 -2.90 -3.16 5.73
CA HIS A 161 -3.33 -3.73 7.00
C HIS A 161 -3.25 -5.25 6.99
N VAL A 162 -2.97 -5.87 8.12
CA VAL A 162 -2.99 -7.33 8.25
C VAL A 162 -3.62 -7.70 9.58
N LEU A 163 -4.46 -8.74 9.64
CA LEU A 163 -4.92 -9.28 10.92
C LEU A 163 -3.71 -9.64 11.79
N PHE A 164 -3.76 -9.26 13.07
CA PHE A 164 -2.74 -9.63 14.06
C PHE A 164 -2.47 -11.15 14.08
N SER A 165 -3.52 -11.96 13.92
CA SER A 165 -3.46 -13.41 13.94
C SER A 165 -2.84 -14.03 12.68
N ASN A 166 -2.75 -13.31 11.55
CA ASN A 166 -2.17 -13.85 10.33
C ASN A 166 -0.65 -13.81 10.33
N LYS A 167 -0.06 -14.77 11.04
CA LYS A 167 1.39 -14.92 11.14
C LYS A 167 2.06 -15.25 9.80
N GLN A 168 1.34 -15.82 8.84
CA GLN A 168 1.90 -16.15 7.52
C GLN A 168 2.12 -14.88 6.69
N ALA A 169 1.11 -14.01 6.61
CA ALA A 169 1.21 -12.75 5.89
C ALA A 169 2.18 -11.78 6.58
N ILE A 170 2.17 -11.69 7.92
CA ILE A 170 3.13 -10.87 8.67
C ILE A 170 4.57 -11.26 8.31
N LYS A 171 4.90 -12.56 8.35
CA LYS A 171 6.23 -13.05 7.96
C LYS A 171 6.55 -12.76 6.49
N PHE A 172 5.56 -12.88 5.60
CA PHE A 172 5.72 -12.54 4.20
C PHE A 172 6.08 -11.06 4.01
N TYR A 173 5.31 -10.14 4.59
CA TYR A 173 5.57 -8.69 4.45
C TYR A 173 6.89 -8.27 5.08
N GLN A 174 7.24 -8.81 6.26
CA GLN A 174 8.55 -8.60 6.87
C GLN A 174 9.69 -9.08 5.95
N SER A 175 9.55 -10.25 5.31
CA SER A 175 10.55 -10.74 4.35
C SER A 175 10.68 -9.87 3.09
N LYS A 176 9.66 -9.04 2.82
CA LYS A 176 9.63 -8.05 1.72
C LYS A 176 9.96 -6.64 2.20
N GLN A 177 10.62 -6.52 3.36
CA GLN A 177 11.10 -5.27 3.96
C GLN A 177 10.00 -4.27 4.36
N PHE A 178 8.74 -4.71 4.40
CA PHE A 178 7.69 -3.91 5.02
C PHE A 178 7.95 -3.83 6.52
N GLN A 179 7.90 -2.61 7.05
CA GLN A 179 8.11 -2.31 8.44
C GLN A 179 6.78 -2.24 9.17
N TYR A 180 6.70 -2.86 10.34
CA TYR A 180 5.59 -2.66 11.25
C TYR A 180 5.48 -1.18 11.63
N ARG A 181 4.29 -0.59 11.54
CA ARG A 181 4.04 0.83 11.82
C ARG A 181 3.19 1.05 13.05
N VAL A 182 2.00 0.47 13.08
CA VAL A 182 1.03 0.74 14.14
C VAL A 182 0.15 -0.47 14.41
N HIS A 183 -0.24 -0.63 15.67
CA HIS A 183 -1.28 -1.55 16.11
C HIS A 183 -2.63 -0.87 16.04
N LEU A 184 -3.58 -1.54 15.42
CA LEU A 184 -4.92 -1.06 15.16
C LEU A 184 -5.90 -1.92 15.99
N PRO A 185 -6.21 -1.50 17.23
CA PRO A 185 -7.10 -2.27 18.09
C PRO A 185 -8.52 -2.31 17.53
N HIS A 186 -9.16 -3.48 17.54
CA HIS A 186 -10.53 -3.69 17.07
C HIS A 186 -10.79 -3.21 15.62
N TYR A 187 -9.78 -3.30 14.76
CA TYR A 187 -9.83 -2.79 13.40
C TYR A 187 -10.76 -3.60 12.47
N TYR A 188 -10.84 -4.92 12.67
CA TYR A 188 -11.61 -5.82 11.85
C TYR A 188 -12.84 -6.32 12.61
N CYS A 189 -14.01 -6.29 11.96
CA CYS A 189 -15.21 -6.97 12.45
C CYS A 189 -15.46 -8.21 11.58
N ILE A 190 -15.36 -9.40 12.18
CA ILE A 190 -15.54 -10.69 11.52
C ILE A 190 -16.64 -11.43 12.27
N LYS A 191 -17.78 -11.66 11.60
CA LYS A 191 -18.96 -12.35 12.16
C LYS A 191 -19.46 -11.73 13.48
N GLY A 192 -19.33 -10.42 13.64
CA GLY A 192 -19.78 -9.68 14.82
C GLY A 192 -18.71 -9.48 15.90
N ASP A 193 -17.58 -10.19 15.80
CA ASP A 193 -16.46 -10.06 16.74
C ASP A 193 -15.39 -9.11 16.21
N ASN A 194 -14.77 -8.35 17.13
CA ASN A 194 -13.73 -7.40 16.81
C ASN A 194 -12.33 -8.00 16.96
N PHE A 195 -11.47 -7.77 15.98
CA PHE A 195 -10.10 -8.28 15.92
C PHE A 195 -9.11 -7.16 15.61
N ASP A 196 -7.91 -7.30 16.17
CA ASP A 196 -6.84 -6.35 15.97
C ASP A 196 -6.16 -6.50 14.61
N GLY A 197 -5.71 -5.37 14.08
CA GLY A 197 -4.89 -5.28 12.89
C GLY A 197 -3.51 -4.69 13.17
N TYR A 198 -2.62 -4.89 12.22
CA TYR A 198 -1.34 -4.20 12.12
C TYR A 198 -1.24 -3.46 10.80
N CYS A 199 -0.73 -2.23 10.84
CA CYS A 199 -0.33 -1.50 9.65
C CYS A 199 1.15 -1.77 9.36
N PHE A 200 1.46 -2.12 8.13
CA PHE A 200 2.80 -2.29 7.60
C PHE A 200 3.05 -1.30 6.47
N ALA A 201 4.28 -0.77 6.39
CA ALA A 201 4.67 0.14 5.31
C ALA A 201 6.06 -0.16 4.75
N LEU A 202 6.19 -0.05 3.44
CA LEU A 202 7.43 -0.04 2.69
C LEU A 202 7.63 1.36 2.12
N TYR A 203 8.78 1.96 2.38
CA TYR A 203 9.11 3.30 1.90
C TYR A 203 9.88 3.22 0.58
N ILE A 204 9.43 3.99 -0.41
CA ILE A 204 9.97 3.97 -1.78
C ILE A 204 10.21 5.41 -2.26
N ASN A 205 11.03 5.58 -3.30
CA ASN A 205 11.26 6.87 -3.95
C ASN A 205 11.64 8.01 -2.99
N GLY A 206 12.42 7.71 -1.95
CA GLY A 206 12.85 8.68 -0.94
C GLY A 206 11.80 9.03 0.13
N GLY A 207 10.69 8.29 0.21
CA GLY A 207 9.82 8.33 1.38
C GLY A 207 10.51 7.81 2.63
N TYR A 208 10.06 8.26 3.80
CA TYR A 208 10.59 7.80 5.08
C TYR A 208 9.56 7.95 6.21
N PRO A 209 9.65 7.11 7.26
CA PRO A 209 8.75 7.17 8.40
C PRO A 209 8.95 8.45 9.23
N PRO A 210 8.00 8.80 10.11
CA PRO A 210 8.28 9.67 11.24
C PRO A 210 9.45 9.12 12.06
N PHE A 211 10.52 9.90 12.25
CA PHE A 211 11.67 9.51 13.06
C PHE A 211 11.24 9.28 14.51
N THR A 212 11.78 8.22 15.12
CA THR A 212 11.80 8.09 16.58
C THR A 212 13.08 8.73 17.12
N LEU A 213 13.10 9.18 18.38
CA LEU A 213 14.29 9.78 18.99
C LEU A 213 15.53 8.86 18.94
N GLY A 214 15.33 7.53 18.89
CA GLY A 214 16.41 6.55 18.73
C GLY A 214 17.12 6.62 17.38
N ASP A 215 16.39 6.94 16.30
CA ASP A 215 16.94 7.08 14.95
C ASP A 215 17.82 8.32 14.81
N PHE A 216 17.52 9.35 15.61
CA PHE A 216 18.35 10.54 15.70
C PHE A 216 19.67 10.23 16.42
N VAL A 217 19.63 9.54 17.56
CA VAL A 217 20.84 9.22 18.33
C VAL A 217 21.76 8.28 17.56
N SER A 218 21.23 7.26 16.88
CA SER A 218 22.05 6.33 16.09
C SER A 218 22.70 6.99 14.87
N ASN A 219 21.96 7.84 14.15
CA ASN A 219 22.50 8.60 13.02
C ASN A 219 23.47 9.70 13.45
N TRP A 220 23.26 10.33 14.60
CA TRP A 220 24.22 11.28 15.17
C TRP A 220 25.47 10.58 15.67
N TRP A 221 25.34 9.41 16.29
CA TRP A 221 26.48 8.62 16.75
C TRP A 221 27.39 8.19 15.59
N THR A 222 26.81 7.73 14.47
CA THR A 222 27.59 7.41 13.27
C THR A 222 28.20 8.65 12.62
N TYR A 223 27.52 9.80 12.65
CA TYR A 223 28.05 11.07 12.13
C TYR A 223 29.17 11.67 13.00
N LEU A 224 29.07 11.53 14.33
CA LEU A 224 30.07 11.99 15.31
C LEU A 224 31.33 11.12 15.28
N ILE A 225 31.23 9.83 14.97
CA ILE A 225 32.39 8.95 14.76
C ILE A 225 33.06 9.23 13.40
N GLY A 226 32.30 9.74 12.42
CA GLY A 226 32.76 9.93 11.04
C GLY A 226 33.25 11.34 10.66
N THR A 227 33.19 12.35 11.53
CA THR A 227 33.52 13.74 11.15
C THR A 227 34.50 14.44 12.11
N ASN A 228 35.43 15.21 11.53
CA ASN A 228 36.40 16.03 12.28
C ASN A 228 35.68 17.13 13.09
N PRO A 229 36.06 17.36 14.36
CA PRO A 229 35.31 18.20 15.32
C PRO A 229 35.13 19.68 14.91
N CYS A 230 35.96 20.22 14.01
CA CYS A 230 35.89 21.63 13.61
C CYS A 230 34.69 22.01 12.72
N ARG A 231 33.95 21.06 12.12
CA ARG A 231 32.78 21.37 11.27
C ARG A 231 31.45 21.46 12.02
N LEU A 232 31.38 20.97 13.25
CA LEU A 232 30.15 20.92 14.07
C LEU A 232 29.64 22.31 14.48
N ILE A 233 30.54 23.28 14.66
CA ILE A 233 30.21 24.62 15.18
C ILE A 233 29.47 25.47 14.13
N GLN A 234 29.66 25.21 12.83
CA GLN A 234 29.03 26.00 11.76
C GLN A 234 27.58 25.58 11.46
N THR A 235 27.19 24.34 11.75
CA THR A 235 25.85 23.81 11.40
C THR A 235 24.82 24.02 12.52
N LEU A 236 25.27 24.14 13.77
CA LEU A 236 24.41 24.35 14.95
C LEU A 236 23.70 25.72 14.93
N GLY A 237 24.27 26.73 14.27
CA GLY A 237 23.66 28.06 14.16
C GLY A 237 22.35 28.11 13.37
N ASN A 238 22.12 27.17 12.44
CA ASN A 238 20.96 27.20 11.54
C ASN A 238 19.75 26.41 12.06
N ILE A 239 19.94 25.54 13.05
CA ILE A 239 18.89 24.62 13.55
C ILE A 239 18.05 25.26 14.67
N VAL A 240 18.58 26.28 15.35
CA VAL A 240 17.87 26.97 16.45
C VAL A 240 16.83 27.97 15.94
N ALA A 241 16.82 28.31 14.65
CA ALA A 241 15.96 29.36 14.09
C ALA A 241 14.52 28.94 13.76
N ASN A 242 14.18 27.63 13.74
CA ASN A 242 12.84 27.16 13.35
C ASN A 242 12.22 26.26 14.41
N ARG A 243 11.69 26.87 15.48
CA ARG A 243 10.67 26.24 16.33
C ARG A 243 9.85 27.30 17.05
N PHE A 244 8.54 27.26 16.85
CA PHE A 244 7.45 27.45 17.82
C PHE A 244 6.23 27.95 17.05
N ILE A 245 5.24 27.08 16.78
CA ILE A 245 3.81 27.33 17.07
C ILE A 245 3.14 25.96 17.22
N PHE A 246 2.59 25.71 18.41
CA PHE A 246 1.64 24.65 18.74
C PHE A 246 0.24 25.28 18.65
N THR A 247 -0.71 24.67 17.94
CA THR A 247 -2.12 24.76 18.33
C THR A 247 -2.86 23.50 17.89
N ASP A 248 -3.60 22.97 18.84
CA ASP A 248 -4.54 21.86 18.74
C ASP A 248 -5.86 22.39 18.18
N ASN A 249 -6.58 21.59 17.37
CA ASN A 249 -7.99 21.86 17.15
C ASN A 249 -8.77 20.60 16.79
N HIS A 250 -9.84 20.43 17.55
CA HIS A 250 -10.79 19.34 17.55
C HIS A 250 -11.94 19.69 16.60
N GLN A 251 -12.36 18.77 15.72
CA GLN A 251 -13.78 18.58 15.35
C GLN A 251 -14.00 17.31 14.52
N ARG A 252 -15.14 16.66 14.80
CA ARG A 252 -15.70 15.49 14.11
C ARG A 252 -16.34 15.90 12.78
N THR A 253 -16.27 15.00 11.79
CA THR A 253 -17.43 14.59 10.99
C THR A 253 -17.21 13.19 10.41
N SER A 254 -18.35 12.53 10.18
CA SER A 254 -18.56 11.12 9.91
C SER A 254 -18.82 10.85 8.42
N SER A 255 -18.68 9.56 8.07
CA SER A 255 -19.28 8.85 6.93
C SER A 255 -18.31 8.52 5.78
N TYR A 256 -18.29 7.23 5.41
CA TYR A 256 -17.42 6.52 4.44
C TYR A 256 -16.06 5.99 4.95
N LYS A 257 -15.92 5.72 6.25
CA LYS A 257 -14.74 5.04 6.82
C LYS A 257 -14.96 3.55 6.96
N GLN A 258 -14.68 2.80 5.91
CA GLN A 258 -14.31 1.37 5.98
C GLN A 258 -14.16 0.89 4.54
N ILE A 259 -12.98 0.40 4.18
CA ILE A 259 -12.70 -0.76 3.32
C ILE A 259 -11.24 -0.60 2.89
N SER A 260 -10.37 -0.90 3.84
CA SER A 260 -8.96 -1.13 3.60
C SER A 260 -8.60 -2.36 4.43
N ARG A 261 -8.79 -3.55 3.84
CA ARG A 261 -8.79 -4.82 4.56
C ARG A 261 -7.82 -5.79 3.86
N ILE A 262 -6.65 -6.06 4.42
CA ILE A 262 -5.81 -7.19 3.96
C ILE A 262 -5.64 -8.15 5.13
N ILE A 263 -5.58 -9.46 4.84
CA ILE A 263 -5.13 -10.51 5.75
C ILE A 263 -4.12 -11.34 5.00
#